data_AF-A0A2V6IG33-F1
#
_entry.id   AF-A0A2V6IG33-F1
#
_cell.length_a   1.000
_cell.length_b   1.000
_cell.length_c   1.000
_cell.angle_alpha   90.00
_cell.angle_beta   90.00
_cell.angle_gamma   90.00
#
_symmetry.space_group_name_H-M   'P 1'
#
loop_
_entity.id
_entity.type
_entity.pdbx_description
1 polymer ?
#
loop_
_entity_poly.entity_id
_entity_poly.type
_entity_poly.pdbx_seq_one_letter_code
_entity_poly.pdbx_strand_id
1 'polypeptide(L)'
;MGHPIICFGQQPCGFFPKRFLFAKISAARRLQKEIGGEIVFFFHDSDHDPRETITILRDRTSKQEVALNFQFENRIQKQFSPQYAKRVLPEWQEKTARQLPNYVPPPLVAHFKETKCSNVADFCLEMYRRMGLLEGLRVERSSMPEFRARAVAVSDYFVDQPYEGEIVRARYRDGKLLLHKGGNRFLEIPGGEFGPKQISPTRDTRFRWMQSVIRCTHYVAGASEQHYINKADAPNVKFIKRDEISDFDRAYTEL
;
A
#
# COMPACT_ATOMS: atom_id res chain seq x y z
N MET A 1 -30.17 -6.64 10.21
CA MET A 1 -29.26 -6.13 9.16
C MET A 1 -27.84 -6.40 9.62
N GLY A 2 -26.97 -6.93 8.75
CA GLY A 2 -25.60 -7.30 9.15
C GLY A 2 -24.76 -6.08 9.57
N HIS A 3 -23.77 -6.30 10.43
CA HIS A 3 -22.81 -5.28 10.85
C HIS A 3 -22.05 -4.72 9.63
N PRO A 4 -22.14 -3.41 9.31
CA PRO A 4 -21.46 -2.85 8.15
C PRO A 4 -19.94 -3.01 8.21
N ILE A 5 -19.33 -3.29 7.06
CA ILE A 5 -17.88 -3.34 6.88
C ILE A 5 -17.54 -2.27 5.83
N ILE A 6 -16.88 -1.21 6.28
CA ILE A 6 -16.45 -0.08 5.45
C ILE A 6 -14.98 -0.30 5.09
N CYS A 7 -14.70 -0.61 3.84
CA CYS A 7 -13.35 -0.94 3.39
C CYS A 7 -12.77 0.14 2.47
N PHE A 8 -11.45 0.30 2.50
CA PHE A 8 -10.69 0.95 1.45
C PHE A 8 -9.34 0.27 1.28
N GLY A 9 -8.83 0.26 0.06
CA GLY A 9 -7.52 -0.29 -0.26
C GLY A 9 -6.47 0.78 -0.52
N GLN A 10 -5.23 0.56 -0.10
CA GLN A 10 -4.09 1.38 -0.53
C GLN A 10 -2.76 0.64 -0.35
N GLN A 11 -1.86 0.82 -1.30
CA GLN A 11 -0.45 0.41 -1.18
C GLN A 11 0.29 1.31 -0.16
N PRO A 12 1.45 0.89 0.38
CA PRO A 12 2.38 1.83 1.01
C PRO A 12 2.60 3.04 0.10
N CYS A 13 2.32 4.25 0.59
CA CYS A 13 2.27 5.46 -0.24
C CYS A 13 3.02 6.63 0.38
N GLY A 14 4.27 6.39 0.78
CA GLY A 14 5.15 7.37 1.44
C GLY A 14 5.29 7.07 2.92
N PHE A 15 6.45 7.37 3.51
CA PHE A 15 6.64 7.23 4.96
C PHE A 15 5.77 8.22 5.75
N PHE A 16 5.44 9.36 5.15
CA PHE A 16 4.22 10.10 5.49
C PHE A 16 3.19 9.78 4.40
N PRO A 17 1.95 9.39 4.76
CA PRO A 17 0.99 8.91 3.78
C PRO A 17 0.58 10.03 2.84
N LYS A 18 0.37 9.71 1.56
CA LYS A 18 -0.21 10.68 0.62
C LYS A 18 -1.59 11.15 1.08
N ARG A 19 -1.93 12.42 0.80
CA ARG A 19 -3.20 13.05 1.24
C ARG A 19 -4.43 12.30 0.75
N PHE A 20 -4.37 11.60 -0.40
CA PHE A 20 -5.49 10.76 -0.83
C PHE A 20 -5.80 9.59 0.12
N LEU A 21 -4.81 9.06 0.85
CA LEU A 21 -5.03 7.98 1.81
C LEU A 21 -5.75 8.56 3.04
N PHE A 22 -5.30 9.71 3.52
CA PHE A 22 -6.01 10.45 4.56
C PHE A 22 -7.46 10.74 4.16
N ALA A 23 -7.72 11.19 2.93
CA ALA A 23 -9.09 11.43 2.45
C ALA A 23 -9.96 10.16 2.43
N LYS A 24 -9.39 8.98 2.12
CA LYS A 24 -10.09 7.69 2.25
C LYS A 24 -10.43 7.38 3.70
N ILE A 25 -9.48 7.56 4.62
CA ILE A 25 -9.68 7.35 6.06
C ILE A 25 -10.77 8.28 6.60
N SER A 26 -10.73 9.56 6.25
CA SER A 26 -11.71 10.57 6.66
C SER A 26 -13.11 10.26 6.12
N ALA A 27 -13.23 9.87 4.85
CA ALA A 27 -14.50 9.45 4.27
C ALA A 27 -15.06 8.19 4.94
N ALA A 28 -14.20 7.20 5.24
CA ALA A 28 -14.61 5.99 5.94
C ALA A 28 -15.09 6.28 7.37
N ARG A 29 -14.38 7.16 8.11
CA ARG A 29 -14.76 7.59 9.46
C ARG A 29 -16.06 8.37 9.46
N ARG A 30 -16.28 9.26 8.49
CA ARG A 30 -17.56 9.98 8.34
C ARG A 30 -18.70 8.98 8.11
N LEU A 31 -18.52 8.04 7.17
CA LEU A 31 -19.52 7.02 6.90
C LEU A 31 -19.79 6.15 8.13
N GLN A 32 -18.76 5.74 8.87
CA GLN A 32 -18.92 4.96 10.10
C GLN A 32 -19.75 5.71 11.15
N LYS A 33 -19.62 7.03 11.26
CA LYS A 33 -20.48 7.84 12.16
C LYS A 33 -21.95 7.83 11.73
N GLU A 34 -22.21 7.71 10.43
CA GLU A 34 -23.57 7.69 9.87
C GLU A 34 -24.24 6.31 10.00
N ILE A 35 -23.49 5.22 9.75
CA ILE A 35 -24.08 3.87 9.62
C ILE A 35 -23.56 2.85 10.65
N GLY A 36 -22.62 3.24 11.52
CA GLY A 36 -21.90 2.33 12.40
C GLY A 36 -20.96 1.39 11.64
N GLY A 37 -20.62 0.25 12.26
CA GLY A 37 -19.81 -0.79 11.63
C GLY A 37 -18.31 -0.71 11.92
N GLU A 38 -17.54 -1.58 11.27
CA GLU A 38 -16.08 -1.59 11.34
C GLU A 38 -15.46 -0.95 10.10
N ILE A 39 -14.31 -0.29 10.28
CA ILE A 39 -13.49 0.20 9.18
C ILE A 39 -12.33 -0.78 8.95
N VAL A 40 -12.16 -1.22 7.71
CA VAL A 40 -11.09 -2.11 7.28
C VAL A 40 -10.18 -1.38 6.30
N PHE A 41 -8.92 -1.24 6.67
CA PHE A 41 -7.88 -0.81 5.75
C PHE A 41 -7.21 -2.03 5.11
N PHE A 42 -7.46 -2.25 3.82
CA PHE A 42 -6.74 -3.24 3.02
C PHE A 42 -5.40 -2.66 2.56
N PHE A 43 -4.34 -3.01 3.28
CA PHE A 43 -2.98 -2.56 3.01
C PHE A 43 -2.32 -3.44 1.95
N HIS A 44 -2.22 -2.91 0.72
CA HIS A 44 -1.70 -3.65 -0.44
C HIS A 44 -0.17 -3.60 -0.54
N ASP A 45 0.49 -4.10 0.49
CA ASP A 45 1.96 -4.20 0.62
C ASP A 45 2.62 -5.32 -0.21
N SER A 46 1.82 -6.16 -0.88
CA SER A 46 2.33 -7.09 -1.90
C SER A 46 2.68 -6.36 -3.18
N ASP A 47 2.22 -5.13 -3.41
CA ASP A 47 2.70 -4.41 -4.60
C ASP A 47 4.21 -4.17 -4.52
N HIS A 48 4.88 -3.99 -5.66
CA HIS A 48 6.34 -3.84 -5.72
C HIS A 48 6.81 -2.49 -6.26
N ASP A 49 5.92 -1.57 -6.65
CA ASP A 49 6.32 -0.31 -7.28
C ASP A 49 6.93 0.67 -6.25
N PRO A 50 8.25 0.94 -6.30
CA PRO A 50 8.90 1.85 -5.35
C PRO A 50 8.53 3.32 -5.58
N ARG A 51 7.86 3.68 -6.68
CA ARG A 51 7.41 5.06 -6.95
C ARG A 51 6.22 5.44 -6.08
N GLU A 52 5.43 4.46 -5.67
CA GLU A 52 4.29 4.70 -4.79
C GLU A 52 4.73 5.26 -3.44
N THR A 53 5.92 4.89 -2.97
CA THR A 53 6.47 5.27 -1.67
C THR A 53 7.26 6.57 -1.67
N ILE A 54 7.25 7.31 -2.78
CA ILE A 54 7.79 8.66 -2.82
C ILE A 54 6.94 9.57 -1.92
N THR A 55 7.59 10.16 -0.93
CA THR A 55 7.03 11.17 -0.03
C THR A 55 7.36 12.56 -0.58
N ILE A 56 6.36 13.26 -1.10
CA ILE A 56 6.52 14.64 -1.57
C ILE A 56 6.23 15.60 -0.40
N LEU A 57 7.23 16.38 -0.02
CA LEU A 57 7.16 17.35 1.07
C LEU A 57 7.38 18.77 0.54
N ARG A 58 6.86 19.76 1.27
CA ARG A 58 7.05 21.17 0.95
C ARG A 58 7.93 21.83 2.02
N ASP A 59 8.98 22.48 1.57
CA ASP A 59 9.86 23.27 2.44
C ASP A 59 9.07 24.39 3.12
N ARG A 60 9.22 24.50 4.45
CA ARG A 60 8.43 25.43 5.26
C ARG A 60 8.79 26.89 4.97
N THR A 61 10.01 27.16 4.51
CA THR A 61 10.54 28.50 4.25
C THR A 61 10.42 28.87 2.77
N SER A 62 11.11 28.13 1.91
CA SER A 62 11.20 28.39 0.46
C SER A 62 9.96 27.98 -0.33
N LYS A 63 9.07 27.18 0.28
CA LYS A 63 7.86 26.61 -0.35
C LYS A 63 8.12 25.69 -1.55
N GLN A 64 9.38 25.36 -1.82
CA GLN A 64 9.78 24.40 -2.84
C GLN A 64 9.42 22.98 -2.42
N GLU A 65 9.15 22.13 -3.40
CA GLU A 65 8.85 20.72 -3.17
C GLU A 65 10.11 19.86 -3.23
N VAL A 66 10.14 18.82 -2.41
CA VAL A 66 11.15 17.78 -2.46
C VAL A 66 10.48 16.42 -2.50
N ALA A 67 11.00 15.54 -3.35
CA ALA A 67 10.62 14.14 -3.41
C ALA A 67 11.65 13.31 -2.64
N LEU A 68 11.24 12.74 -1.51
CA LEU A 68 12.07 11.82 -0.72
C LEU A 68 11.56 10.40 -0.89
N ASN A 69 12.45 9.41 -0.96
CA ASN A 69 12.08 8.00 -1.00
C ASN A 69 13.07 7.19 -0.16
N PHE A 70 12.69 5.96 0.15
CA PHE A 70 13.55 4.98 0.80
C PHE A 70 14.82 4.71 -0.03
N GLN A 71 15.94 4.47 0.65
CA GLN A 71 17.08 3.81 0.05
C GLN A 71 17.00 2.31 0.35
N PHE A 72 16.90 1.54 -0.72
CA PHE A 72 16.76 0.09 -0.67
C PHE A 72 18.13 -0.57 -0.59
N GLU A 73 18.20 -1.71 0.08
CA GLU A 73 19.46 -2.44 0.27
C GLU A 73 20.12 -2.85 -1.06
N ASN A 74 19.34 -3.21 -2.08
CA ASN A 74 19.89 -3.50 -3.41
C ASN A 74 18.90 -3.26 -4.56
N ARG A 75 19.43 -3.41 -5.78
CA ARG A 75 18.68 -3.16 -7.02
C ARG A 75 17.56 -4.17 -7.27
N ILE A 76 17.77 -5.44 -6.94
CA ILE A 76 16.74 -6.49 -7.11
C ILE A 76 15.54 -6.15 -6.25
N GLN A 77 15.76 -5.80 -4.98
CA GLN A 77 14.68 -5.38 -4.09
C GLN A 77 13.97 -4.15 -4.59
N LYS A 78 14.72 -3.10 -4.97
CA LYS A 78 14.14 -1.87 -5.52
C LYS A 78 13.21 -2.17 -6.70
N GLN A 79 13.61 -3.04 -7.62
CA GLN A 79 12.88 -3.29 -8.87
C GLN A 79 11.74 -4.30 -8.73
N PHE A 80 11.94 -5.38 -7.98
CA PHE A 80 11.10 -6.59 -8.11
C PHE A 80 10.50 -7.08 -6.79
N SER A 81 11.10 -6.75 -5.64
CA SER A 81 10.56 -7.23 -4.36
C SER A 81 9.26 -6.51 -4.00
N PRO A 82 8.27 -7.22 -3.44
CA PRO A 82 7.08 -6.59 -2.89
C PRO A 82 7.46 -5.67 -1.71
N GLN A 83 6.67 -4.63 -1.43
CA GLN A 83 7.00 -3.61 -0.43
C GLN A 83 7.24 -4.19 0.98
N TYR A 84 6.57 -5.29 1.34
CA TYR A 84 6.79 -5.96 2.62
C TYR A 84 8.17 -6.65 2.74
N ALA A 85 8.81 -6.97 1.61
CA ALA A 85 10.12 -7.59 1.56
C ALA A 85 11.25 -6.60 1.20
N LYS A 86 10.93 -5.37 0.76
CA LYS A 86 11.91 -4.33 0.45
C LYS A 86 12.53 -3.77 1.73
N ARG A 87 13.76 -4.18 2.01
CA ARG A 87 14.57 -3.72 3.14
C ARG A 87 15.11 -2.32 2.90
N VAL A 88 15.19 -1.56 3.98
CA VAL A 88 15.60 -0.16 4.02
C VAL A 88 16.95 -0.04 4.71
N LEU A 89 17.86 0.74 4.13
CA LEU A 89 19.18 0.99 4.71
C LEU A 89 19.08 1.84 6.00
N PRO A 90 19.68 1.43 7.13
CA PRO A 90 19.63 2.20 8.37
C PRO A 90 20.13 3.65 8.24
N GLU A 91 21.20 3.86 7.49
CA GLU A 91 21.81 5.18 7.25
C GLU A 91 20.89 6.13 6.47
N TRP A 92 19.90 5.62 5.73
CA TRP A 92 18.91 6.45 5.07
C TRP A 92 18.01 7.15 6.08
N GLN A 93 17.61 6.46 7.14
CA GLN A 93 16.72 7.03 8.14
C GLN A 93 17.41 8.18 8.85
N GLU A 94 18.68 8.01 9.23
CA GLU A 94 19.47 9.07 9.87
C GLU A 94 19.63 10.30 8.97
N LYS A 95 19.99 10.10 7.69
CA LYS A 95 20.15 11.19 6.73
C LYS A 95 18.83 11.93 6.50
N THR A 96 17.73 11.19 6.32
CA THR A 96 16.39 11.75 6.13
C THR A 96 15.95 12.53 7.38
N ALA A 97 16.12 11.96 8.58
CA ALA A 97 15.73 12.59 9.83
C ALA A 97 16.44 13.93 10.10
N ARG A 98 17.67 14.11 9.61
CA ARG A 98 18.39 15.40 9.70
C ARG A 98 17.78 16.49 8.83
N GLN A 99 17.11 16.12 7.74
CA GLN A 99 16.50 17.06 6.80
C GLN A 99 15.04 17.39 7.15
N LEU A 100 14.33 16.48 7.83
CA LEU A 100 12.90 16.60 8.14
C LEU A 100 12.47 17.90 8.86
N PRO A 101 13.26 18.52 9.76
CA PRO A 101 12.85 19.78 10.41
C PRO A 101 12.53 20.93 9.43
N ASN A 102 13.08 20.89 8.21
CA ASN A 102 12.79 21.86 7.15
C ASN A 102 11.37 21.70 6.56
N TYR A 103 10.77 20.53 6.73
CA TYR A 103 9.54 20.12 6.05
C TYR A 103 8.36 19.90 7.00
N VAL A 104 8.60 19.33 8.18
CA VAL A 104 7.54 18.89 9.11
C VAL A 104 7.77 19.40 10.53
N PRO A 105 6.71 19.54 11.35
CA PRO A 105 6.85 19.98 12.74
C PRO A 105 7.59 18.94 13.61
N PRO A 106 8.18 19.35 14.75
CA PRO A 106 8.97 18.49 15.62
C PRO A 106 8.32 17.14 16.02
N PRO A 107 7.00 17.05 16.31
CA PRO A 107 6.38 15.76 16.65
C PRO A 107 6.48 14.71 15.52
N LEU A 108 6.32 15.12 14.26
CA LEU A 108 6.48 14.21 13.12
C LEU A 108 7.93 13.78 12.92
N VAL A 109 8.89 14.66 13.22
CA VAL A 109 10.32 14.30 13.24
C VAL A 109 10.60 13.24 14.31
N ALA A 110 9.99 13.39 15.51
CA ALA A 110 10.12 12.43 16.59
C ALA A 110 9.56 11.05 16.21
N HIS A 111 8.32 11.00 15.70
CA HIS A 111 7.71 9.75 15.22
C HIS A 111 8.57 9.07 14.14
N PHE A 112 9.12 9.84 13.20
CA PHE A 112 10.02 9.30 12.18
C PHE A 112 11.29 8.71 12.77
N LYS A 113 11.93 9.37 13.75
CA LYS A 113 13.14 8.86 14.40
C LYS A 113 12.89 7.61 15.24
N GLU A 114 11.71 7.50 15.85
CA GLU A 114 11.32 6.37 16.70
C GLU A 114 10.87 5.13 15.91
N THR A 115 10.50 5.28 14.64
CA THR A 115 10.11 4.16 13.78
C THR A 115 11.33 3.30 13.44
N LYS A 116 11.38 2.04 13.89
CA LYS A 116 12.56 1.15 13.72
C LYS A 116 12.34 -0.04 12.76
N CYS A 117 11.32 0.03 11.91
CA CYS A 117 11.02 -1.03 10.96
C CYS A 117 12.10 -1.12 9.86
N SER A 118 12.49 -2.33 9.51
CA SER A 118 13.57 -2.61 8.54
C SER A 118 13.08 -2.77 7.10
N ASN A 119 11.77 -2.78 6.85
CA ASN A 119 11.19 -2.83 5.51
C ASN A 119 10.19 -1.69 5.28
N VAL A 120 9.94 -1.39 4.01
CA VAL A 120 9.13 -0.25 3.57
C VAL A 120 7.67 -0.33 4.06
N ALA A 121 7.03 -1.49 3.93
CA ALA A 121 5.62 -1.63 4.29
C ALA A 121 5.40 -1.42 5.78
N ASP A 122 6.24 -2.05 6.62
CA ASP A 122 6.13 -1.92 8.07
C ASP A 122 6.51 -0.51 8.53
N PHE A 123 7.52 0.12 7.92
CA PHE A 123 7.89 1.50 8.21
C PHE A 123 6.73 2.45 7.94
N CYS A 124 6.09 2.34 6.78
CA CYS A 124 4.92 3.15 6.44
C CYS A 124 3.78 2.91 7.43
N LEU A 125 3.45 1.65 7.70
CA LEU A 125 2.34 1.32 8.60
C LEU A 125 2.56 1.82 10.03
N GLU A 126 3.79 1.71 10.53
CA GLU A 126 4.17 2.21 11.86
C GLU A 126 4.13 3.74 11.92
N MET A 127 4.59 4.43 10.88
CA MET A 127 4.44 5.88 10.78
C MET A 127 2.96 6.30 10.82
N TYR A 128 2.11 5.62 10.04
CA TYR A 128 0.68 5.95 9.99
C TYR A 128 0.00 5.71 11.34
N ARG A 129 0.42 4.67 12.07
CA ARG A 129 -0.02 4.40 13.44
C ARG A 129 0.41 5.50 14.41
N ARG A 130 1.69 5.90 14.38
CA ARG A 130 2.20 6.98 15.25
C ARG A 130 1.52 8.33 15.00
N MET A 131 1.06 8.57 13.78
CA MET A 131 0.25 9.73 13.42
C MET A 131 -1.24 9.62 13.83
N GLY A 132 -1.66 8.57 14.53
CA GLY A 132 -3.06 8.38 14.95
C GLY A 132 -4.05 8.04 13.81
N LEU A 133 -3.56 7.82 12.59
CA LEU A 133 -4.41 7.63 11.41
C LEU A 133 -5.11 6.27 11.39
N LEU A 134 -4.54 5.28 12.08
CA LEU A 134 -5.01 3.90 12.08
C LEU A 134 -5.83 3.54 13.33
N GLU A 135 -6.09 4.50 14.23
CA GLU A 135 -6.90 4.27 15.42
C GLU A 135 -8.33 3.85 15.05
N GLY A 136 -8.77 2.74 15.63
CA GLY A 136 -10.08 2.14 15.38
C GLY A 136 -10.23 1.41 14.04
N LEU A 137 -9.15 1.25 13.26
CA LEU A 137 -9.16 0.55 11.98
C LEU A 137 -8.61 -0.87 12.14
N ARG A 138 -9.29 -1.85 11.52
CA ARG A 138 -8.72 -3.18 11.27
C ARG A 138 -7.83 -3.11 10.04
N VAL A 139 -6.58 -3.53 10.15
CA VAL A 139 -5.64 -3.58 9.02
C VAL A 139 -5.53 -5.01 8.50
N GLU A 140 -5.87 -5.24 7.24
CA GLU A 140 -5.67 -6.50 6.52
C GLU A 140 -4.57 -6.31 5.48
N ARG A 141 -3.50 -7.11 5.55
CA ARG A 141 -2.38 -6.96 4.60
C ARG A 141 -2.48 -7.97 3.48
N SER A 142 -2.26 -7.51 2.26
CA SER A 142 -2.23 -8.39 1.09
C SER A 142 -1.09 -9.41 1.12
N SER A 143 -0.03 -9.15 1.89
CA SER A 143 1.11 -10.03 2.08
C SER A 143 0.87 -11.18 3.06
N MET A 144 -0.15 -11.09 3.92
CA MET A 144 -0.38 -12.10 4.96
C MET A 144 -0.69 -13.47 4.33
N PRO A 145 0.10 -14.52 4.61
CA PRO A 145 -0.15 -15.85 4.06
C PRO A 145 -1.56 -16.37 4.33
N GLU A 146 -2.11 -16.08 5.51
CA GLU A 146 -3.48 -16.48 5.91
C GLU A 146 -4.55 -15.74 5.13
N PHE A 147 -4.34 -14.46 4.83
CA PHE A 147 -5.26 -13.70 3.96
C PHE A 147 -5.27 -14.32 2.56
N ARG A 148 -4.08 -14.57 2.01
CA ARG A 148 -3.90 -15.13 0.67
C ARG A 148 -4.48 -16.53 0.54
N ALA A 149 -4.31 -17.37 1.56
CA ALA A 149 -4.86 -18.73 1.58
C ALA A 149 -6.40 -18.77 1.59
N ARG A 150 -7.07 -17.76 2.17
CA ARG A 150 -8.54 -17.66 2.20
C ARG A 150 -9.11 -17.01 0.94
N ALA A 151 -8.30 -16.28 0.20
CA ALA A 151 -8.76 -15.54 -0.97
C ALA A 151 -9.09 -16.49 -2.12
N VAL A 152 -10.09 -16.12 -2.92
CA VAL A 152 -10.47 -16.88 -4.12
C VAL A 152 -9.32 -16.93 -5.12
N ALA A 153 -9.20 -18.04 -5.85
CA ALA A 153 -8.29 -18.13 -6.98
C ALA A 153 -8.66 -17.07 -8.05
N VAL A 154 -7.64 -16.48 -8.66
CA VAL A 154 -7.77 -15.50 -9.74
C VAL A 154 -6.91 -15.91 -10.92
N SER A 155 -7.31 -15.53 -12.14
CA SER A 155 -6.64 -15.94 -13.37
C SER A 155 -5.43 -15.09 -13.75
N ASP A 156 -5.31 -13.89 -13.20
CA ASP A 156 -4.19 -12.99 -13.42
C ASP A 156 -3.60 -12.56 -12.07
N TYR A 157 -2.36 -12.95 -11.84
CA TYR A 157 -1.70 -12.83 -10.54
C TYR A 157 -0.18 -12.78 -10.63
N PHE A 158 0.40 -12.41 -9.50
CA PHE A 158 1.81 -12.51 -9.21
C PHE A 158 2.06 -13.58 -8.14
N VAL A 159 3.28 -14.09 -8.12
CA VAL A 159 3.78 -15.08 -7.17
C VAL A 159 5.06 -14.56 -6.55
N ASP A 160 5.15 -14.64 -5.23
CA ASP A 160 6.38 -14.37 -4.50
C ASP A 160 7.33 -15.57 -4.62
N GLN A 161 8.53 -15.33 -5.15
CA GLN A 161 9.53 -16.35 -5.48
C GLN A 161 10.93 -15.93 -5.01
N PRO A 162 11.77 -16.87 -4.56
CA PRO A 162 13.19 -16.58 -4.32
C PRO A 162 13.92 -16.36 -5.65
N TYR A 163 14.71 -15.30 -5.74
CA TYR A 163 15.53 -14.98 -6.91
C TYR A 163 16.75 -14.15 -6.48
N GLU A 164 17.96 -14.61 -6.81
CA GLU A 164 19.23 -13.94 -6.46
C GLU A 164 19.34 -13.57 -4.96
N GLY A 165 18.86 -14.44 -4.08
CA GLY A 165 18.88 -14.23 -2.62
C GLY A 165 17.77 -13.34 -2.07
N GLU A 166 16.86 -12.86 -2.92
CA GLU A 166 15.74 -11.99 -2.54
C GLU A 166 14.38 -12.62 -2.82
N ILE A 167 13.33 -12.11 -2.16
CA ILE A 167 11.94 -12.42 -2.54
C ILE A 167 11.52 -11.43 -3.63
N VAL A 168 11.13 -11.92 -4.79
CA VAL A 168 10.63 -11.10 -5.92
C VAL A 168 9.16 -11.42 -6.20
N ARG A 169 8.41 -10.43 -6.68
CA ARG A 169 7.02 -10.57 -7.11
C ARG A 169 6.94 -10.75 -8.62
N ALA A 170 6.93 -11.99 -9.08
CA ALA A 170 6.90 -12.33 -10.50
C ALA A 170 5.48 -12.54 -11.01
N ARG A 171 5.14 -11.99 -12.17
CA ARG A 171 3.82 -12.24 -12.79
C ARG A 171 3.82 -13.65 -13.36
N TYR A 172 2.79 -14.44 -13.06
CA TYR A 172 2.63 -15.75 -13.66
C TYR A 172 1.83 -15.62 -14.96
N ARG A 173 2.39 -16.11 -16.07
CA ARG A 173 1.75 -16.06 -17.39
C ARG A 173 2.27 -17.19 -18.26
N ASP A 174 1.37 -17.92 -18.91
CA ASP A 174 1.70 -18.96 -19.89
C ASP A 174 2.71 -19.99 -19.35
N GLY A 175 2.54 -20.40 -18.09
CA GLY A 175 3.44 -21.35 -17.41
C GLY A 175 4.72 -20.74 -16.84
N LYS A 176 4.97 -19.44 -17.05
CA LYS A 176 6.24 -18.76 -16.76
C LYS A 176 6.10 -17.73 -15.66
N LEU A 177 7.19 -17.49 -14.93
CA LEU A 177 7.32 -16.42 -13.94
C LEU A 177 8.16 -15.29 -14.53
N LEU A 178 7.55 -14.10 -14.63
CA LEU A 178 8.11 -12.96 -15.35
C LEU A 178 8.30 -11.76 -14.43
N LEU A 179 9.52 -11.23 -14.40
CA LEU A 179 9.85 -9.94 -13.79
C LEU A 179 9.83 -8.83 -14.85
N HIS A 180 9.07 -7.77 -14.61
CA HIS A 180 8.95 -6.66 -15.56
C HIS A 180 10.10 -5.66 -15.39
N LYS A 181 10.92 -5.50 -16.43
CA LYS A 181 12.09 -4.59 -16.43
C LYS A 181 11.75 -3.17 -16.95
N GLY A 182 10.48 -2.88 -17.19
CA GLY A 182 10.03 -1.64 -17.85
C GLY A 182 9.87 -1.80 -19.37
N GLY A 183 8.95 -1.03 -19.95
CA GLY A 183 8.58 -1.16 -21.37
C GLY A 183 8.04 -2.56 -21.69
N ASN A 184 8.39 -3.12 -22.85
CA ASN A 184 8.02 -4.50 -23.23
C ASN A 184 9.12 -5.52 -22.89
N ARG A 185 9.93 -5.26 -21.85
CA ARG A 185 11.05 -6.13 -21.46
C ARG A 185 10.70 -6.93 -20.20
N PHE A 186 10.86 -8.24 -20.31
CA PHE A 186 10.60 -9.19 -19.23
C PHE A 186 11.83 -10.07 -19.02
N LEU A 187 12.06 -10.45 -17.77
CA LEU A 187 13.01 -11.48 -17.38
C LEU A 187 12.23 -12.67 -16.88
N GLU A 188 12.40 -13.80 -17.55
CA GLU A 188 11.92 -15.09 -17.04
C GLU A 188 12.85 -15.55 -15.92
N ILE A 189 12.27 -15.97 -14.80
CA ILE A 189 13.01 -16.52 -13.67
C ILE A 189 12.67 -18.00 -13.48
N PRO A 190 13.59 -18.82 -12.95
CA PRO A 190 13.27 -20.20 -12.57
C PRO A 190 12.09 -20.22 -11.61
N GLY A 191 11.12 -21.09 -11.88
CA GLY A 191 9.96 -21.32 -11.01
C GLY A 191 10.12 -22.56 -10.17
N GLY A 192 9.79 -22.47 -8.89
CA GLY A 192 9.47 -23.63 -8.06
C GLY A 192 7.96 -23.87 -7.99
N GLU A 193 7.55 -24.95 -7.33
CA GLU A 193 6.17 -25.12 -6.91
C GLU A 193 5.76 -23.96 -5.99
N PHE A 194 4.52 -23.49 -6.13
CA PHE A 194 3.98 -22.43 -5.28
C PHE A 194 2.51 -22.67 -4.97
N GLY A 195 2.08 -22.15 -3.83
CA GLY A 195 0.70 -22.28 -3.36
C GLY A 195 0.00 -20.93 -3.20
N PRO A 196 -1.30 -20.96 -2.80
CA PRO A 196 -2.10 -19.76 -2.57
C PRO A 196 -1.44 -18.72 -1.65
N LYS A 197 -0.65 -19.16 -0.66
CA LYS A 197 0.07 -18.29 0.29
C LYS A 197 1.11 -17.37 -0.35
N GLN A 198 1.55 -17.65 -1.58
CA GLN A 198 2.51 -16.83 -2.33
C GLN A 198 1.84 -15.95 -3.39
N ILE A 199 0.53 -16.10 -3.59
CA ILE A 199 -0.18 -15.44 -4.68
C ILE A 199 -0.68 -14.07 -4.23
N SER A 200 -0.49 -13.06 -5.08
CA SER A 200 -1.11 -11.75 -4.96
C SER A 200 -1.72 -11.30 -6.30
N PRO A 201 -2.84 -10.58 -6.30
CA PRO A 201 -3.57 -10.29 -7.52
C PRO A 201 -2.90 -9.19 -8.36
N THR A 202 -3.21 -9.13 -9.65
CA THR A 202 -2.95 -7.92 -10.45
C THR A 202 -3.98 -6.84 -10.14
N ARG A 203 -3.83 -5.63 -10.72
CA ARG A 203 -4.76 -4.52 -10.49
C ARG A 203 -6.21 -4.91 -10.77
N ASP A 204 -6.44 -5.62 -11.87
CA ASP A 204 -7.79 -5.84 -12.40
C ASP A 204 -8.51 -6.97 -11.64
N THR A 205 -7.77 -7.92 -11.05
CA THR A 205 -8.35 -8.99 -10.21
C THR A 205 -8.33 -8.68 -8.71
N ARG A 206 -7.68 -7.57 -8.29
CA ARG A 206 -7.44 -7.21 -6.88
C ARG A 206 -8.71 -7.09 -6.06
N PHE A 207 -9.71 -6.41 -6.59
CA PHE A 207 -10.92 -6.11 -5.84
C PHE A 207 -11.71 -7.39 -5.55
N ARG A 208 -11.94 -8.25 -6.54
CA ARG A 208 -12.56 -9.57 -6.36
C ARG A 208 -11.79 -10.43 -5.36
N TRP A 209 -10.46 -10.48 -5.48
CA TRP A 209 -9.59 -11.22 -4.58
C TRP A 209 -9.72 -10.76 -3.13
N MET A 210 -9.59 -9.45 -2.88
CA MET A 210 -9.78 -8.83 -1.58
C MET A 210 -11.20 -9.06 -1.03
N GLN A 211 -12.22 -8.83 -1.86
CA GLN A 211 -13.63 -8.90 -1.47
C GLN A 211 -14.08 -10.31 -1.10
N SER A 212 -13.46 -11.35 -1.67
CA SER A 212 -13.73 -12.75 -1.29
C SER A 212 -13.43 -13.02 0.20
N VAL A 213 -12.48 -12.28 0.78
CA VAL A 213 -12.07 -12.39 2.19
C VAL A 213 -12.76 -11.33 3.05
N ILE A 214 -12.62 -10.04 2.71
CA ILE A 214 -13.10 -8.93 3.56
C ILE A 214 -14.62 -8.84 3.56
N ARG A 215 -15.27 -9.17 2.44
CA ARG A 215 -16.73 -9.12 2.27
C ARG A 215 -17.32 -7.78 2.73
N CYS A 216 -16.67 -6.68 2.31
CA CYS A 216 -17.12 -5.34 2.70
C CYS A 216 -18.52 -5.06 2.15
N THR A 217 -19.29 -4.22 2.85
CA THR A 217 -20.59 -3.75 2.39
C THR A 217 -20.48 -2.37 1.74
N HIS A 218 -19.47 -1.59 2.13
CA HIS A 218 -19.18 -0.27 1.58
C HIS A 218 -17.70 -0.20 1.22
N TYR A 219 -17.38 0.30 0.02
CA TYR A 219 -15.99 0.48 -0.41
C TYR A 219 -15.73 1.95 -0.75
N VAL A 220 -14.82 2.60 -0.02
CA VAL A 220 -14.39 3.97 -0.30
C VAL A 220 -13.33 3.94 -1.41
N ALA A 221 -13.75 4.30 -2.61
CA ALA A 221 -12.90 4.30 -3.80
C ALA A 221 -12.24 5.68 -4.02
N GLY A 222 -10.95 5.66 -4.36
CA GLY A 222 -10.26 6.82 -4.93
C GLY A 222 -10.79 7.18 -6.32
N ALA A 223 -10.51 8.40 -6.78
CA ALA A 223 -10.97 8.90 -8.08
C ALA A 223 -10.60 7.98 -9.25
N SER A 224 -9.35 7.50 -9.31
CA SER A 224 -8.89 6.59 -10.35
C SER A 224 -9.43 5.17 -10.21
N GLU A 225 -9.71 4.71 -9.00
CA GLU A 225 -10.17 3.34 -8.73
C GLU A 225 -11.57 3.07 -9.30
N GLN A 226 -12.41 4.09 -9.32
CA GLN A 226 -13.77 3.97 -9.87
C GLN A 226 -13.80 3.60 -11.36
N HIS A 227 -12.73 3.91 -12.10
CA HIS A 227 -12.66 3.67 -13.54
C HIS A 227 -12.27 2.23 -13.89
N TYR A 228 -11.56 1.52 -13.01
CA TYR A 228 -11.07 0.17 -13.31
C TYR A 228 -11.69 -0.93 -12.45
N ILE A 229 -12.32 -0.59 -11.31
CA ILE A 229 -13.02 -1.62 -10.51
C ILE A 229 -14.22 -2.14 -11.30
N ASN A 230 -14.21 -3.43 -11.59
CA ASN A 230 -15.36 -4.12 -12.13
C ASN A 230 -16.44 -4.29 -11.05
N LYS A 231 -17.46 -3.44 -11.08
CA LYS A 231 -18.56 -3.47 -10.11
C LYS A 231 -19.40 -4.75 -10.19
N ALA A 232 -19.38 -5.45 -11.32
CA ALA A 232 -20.06 -6.73 -11.46
C ALA A 232 -19.46 -7.83 -10.57
N ASP A 233 -18.19 -7.69 -10.14
CA ASP A 233 -17.56 -8.64 -9.22
C ASP A 233 -18.08 -8.52 -7.77
N ALA A 234 -18.80 -7.45 -7.43
CA ALA A 234 -19.42 -7.30 -6.11
C ALA A 234 -20.71 -6.45 -6.18
N PRO A 235 -21.81 -7.01 -6.71
CA PRO A 235 -23.05 -6.25 -6.96
C PRO A 235 -23.69 -5.68 -5.69
N ASN A 236 -23.39 -6.26 -4.52
CA ASN A 236 -23.93 -5.84 -3.23
C ASN A 236 -23.06 -4.81 -2.50
N VAL A 237 -21.95 -4.36 -3.09
CA VAL A 237 -21.06 -3.36 -2.47
C VAL A 237 -21.50 -1.95 -2.87
N LYS A 238 -21.72 -1.09 -1.87
CA LYS A 238 -21.93 0.33 -2.10
C LYS A 238 -20.59 1.03 -2.26
N PHE A 239 -20.34 1.58 -3.45
CA PHE A 239 -19.13 2.35 -3.72
C PHE A 239 -19.31 3.80 -3.28
N ILE A 240 -18.40 4.25 -2.42
CA ILE A 240 -18.42 5.58 -1.82
C ILE A 240 -17.27 6.38 -2.42
N LYS A 241 -17.58 7.56 -2.95
CA LYS A 241 -16.56 8.48 -3.47
C LYS A 241 -15.87 9.15 -2.27
N ARG A 242 -14.53 9.09 -2.21
CA ARG A 242 -13.77 9.92 -1.26
C ARG A 242 -13.94 11.41 -1.60
N ASP A 243 -13.69 12.27 -0.63
CA ASP A 243 -13.71 13.72 -0.85
C ASP A 243 -12.68 14.14 -1.91
N GLU A 244 -13.04 15.16 -2.69
CA GLU A 244 -12.11 15.84 -3.57
C GLU A 244 -11.17 16.71 -2.73
N ILE A 245 -9.88 16.63 -3.05
CA ILE A 245 -8.82 17.32 -2.33
C ILE A 245 -7.82 17.87 -3.34
N SER A 246 -7.23 19.03 -3.04
CA SER A 246 -6.04 19.49 -3.75
C SER A 246 -4.81 18.67 -3.32
N ASP A 247 -3.77 18.69 -4.14
CA ASP A 247 -2.44 18.18 -3.77
C ASP A 247 -2.44 16.72 -3.29
N PHE A 248 -3.29 15.90 -3.92
CA PHE A 248 -3.64 14.57 -3.45
C PHE A 248 -2.42 13.62 -3.34
N ASP A 249 -1.39 13.88 -4.14
CA ASP A 249 -0.14 13.13 -4.23
C ASP A 249 0.96 13.62 -3.26
N ARG A 250 0.75 14.76 -2.59
CA ARG A 250 1.64 15.24 -1.52
C ARG A 250 1.45 14.46 -0.24
N ALA A 251 2.45 14.48 0.63
CA ALA A 251 2.37 13.88 1.95
C ALA A 251 1.39 14.64 2.86
N TYR A 252 0.61 13.90 3.63
CA TYR A 252 -0.14 14.42 4.77
C TYR A 252 0.80 14.54 5.96
N THR A 253 0.93 15.74 6.51
CA THR A 253 1.90 16.09 7.57
C THR A 253 1.26 16.88 8.70
N GLU A 254 -0.03 16.70 8.90
CA GLU A 254 -0.83 17.34 9.96
C GLU A 254 -1.05 16.29 11.09
N LEU A 255 -1.05 16.74 12.35
CA LEU A 255 -1.37 15.94 13.54
C LEU A 255 -2.58 16.54 14.24
#